data_AF-A0A4U3A8L4-F1
#
_entry.id   AF-A0A4U3A8L4-F1
#
_cell.length_a   1.000
_cell.length_b   1.000
_cell.length_c   1.000
_cell.angle_alpha   90.00
_cell.angle_beta   90.00
_cell.angle_gamma   90.00
#
_symmetry.space_group_name_H-M   'P 1'
#
loop_
_entity.id
_entity.type
_entity.pdbx_description
1 polymer ?
#
loop_
_entity_poly.entity_id
_entity_poly.type
_entity_poly.pdbx_seq_one_letter_code
_entity_poly.pdbx_strand_id
1 'polypeptide(L)' 'MKHPIHVTSEIGELQTVLLKRPGKEVENLTPDYLQQLLFDDIPYLPIIQKEHDYFAQTLRN' A
#
# COMPACT_ATOMS: atom_id res chain seq x y z
N MET A 1 1.01 -26.11 -11.12
CA MET A 1 -0.07 -25.23 -11.63
C MET A 1 0.43 -24.61 -12.93
N LYS A 2 -0.36 -24.65 -14.03
CA LYS A 2 0.15 -24.22 -15.36
C LYS A 2 0.46 -22.72 -15.43
N HIS A 3 -0.18 -21.89 -14.60
CA HIS A 3 0.09 -20.44 -14.49
C HIS A 3 0.21 -20.06 -13.02
N PRO A 4 1.29 -19.34 -12.61
CA PRO A 4 1.51 -19.00 -11.20
C PRO A 4 0.65 -17.83 -10.70
N ILE A 5 0.07 -17.04 -11.61
CA ILE A 5 -0.79 -15.89 -11.31
C ILE A 5 -2.09 -16.03 -12.13
N HIS A 6 -3.23 -15.74 -11.51
CA HIS A 6 -4.55 -15.82 -12.14
C HIS A 6 -5.36 -14.55 -11.85
N VAL A 7 -5.30 -13.58 -12.77
CA VAL A 7 -6.05 -12.31 -12.69
C VAL A 7 -6.73 -12.09 -14.04
N THR A 8 -8.04 -12.31 -14.11
CA THR A 8 -8.84 -12.25 -15.35
C THR A 8 -10.05 -11.33 -15.24
N SER A 9 -10.28 -10.76 -14.05
CA SER A 9 -11.38 -9.84 -13.72
C SER A 9 -10.93 -8.91 -12.60
N GLU A 10 -11.43 -7.68 -12.61
CA GLU A 10 -11.22 -6.66 -11.56
C GLU A 10 -12.30 -6.73 -10.45
N ILE A 11 -13.36 -7.52 -10.64
CA ILE A 11 -14.54 -7.57 -9.74
C ILE A 11 -14.89 -8.98 -9.25
N GLY A 12 -14.09 -9.98 -9.62
CA GLY A 12 -14.26 -11.35 -9.14
C GLY A 12 -13.93 -11.47 -7.65
N GLU A 13 -14.24 -12.63 -7.05
CA GLU A 13 -13.84 -12.91 -5.67
C GLU A 13 -12.32 -12.87 -5.51
N LEU A 14 -11.84 -12.04 -4.58
CA LEU A 14 -10.42 -11.83 -4.35
C LEU A 14 -9.84 -12.99 -3.55
N GLN A 15 -8.94 -13.78 -4.17
CA GLN A 15 -8.31 -14.94 -3.52
C GLN A 15 -6.97 -14.64 -2.87
N THR A 16 -6.16 -13.75 -3.48
CA THR A 16 -4.82 -13.42 -3.00
C THR A 16 -4.46 -12.01 -3.46
N VAL A 17 -3.84 -11.24 -2.57
CA VAL A 17 -3.42 -9.87 -2.83
C VAL A 17 -2.04 -9.63 -2.22
N LEU A 18 -1.23 -8.79 -2.87
CA LEU A 18 0.06 -8.33 -2.38
C LEU A 18 -0.08 -6.88 -1.88
N LEU A 19 0.37 -6.63 -0.66
CA LEU A 19 0.39 -5.30 -0.04
C LEU A 19 1.82 -4.90 0.33
N LYS A 20 2.12 -3.60 0.25
CA LYS A 20 3.39 -3.01 0.70
C LYS A 20 3.10 -2.07 1.87
N ARG A 21 3.37 -2.55 3.09
CA ARG A 21 3.29 -1.73 4.30
C ARG A 21 4.34 -0.63 4.27
N PRO A 22 3.96 0.66 4.45
CA PRO A 22 4.91 1.76 4.50
C PRO A 22 5.89 1.63 5.67
N GLY A 23 7.18 1.75 5.39
CA GLY A 23 8.25 1.73 6.38
C GLY A 23 8.98 3.08 6.49
N LYS A 24 10.18 3.06 7.03
CA LYS A 24 11.01 4.26 7.25
C LYS A 24 11.37 5.01 5.97
N GLU A 25 11.16 4.41 4.80
CA GLU A 25 11.29 5.10 3.51
C GLU A 25 10.50 6.41 3.45
N VAL A 26 9.36 6.51 4.15
CA VAL A 26 8.54 7.73 4.15
C VAL A 26 9.06 8.82 5.10
N GLU A 27 9.94 8.48 6.05
CA GLU A 27 10.50 9.48 6.98
C GLU A 27 11.59 10.34 6.33
N ASN A 28 12.13 9.91 5.17
CA ASN A 28 13.15 10.65 4.42
C ASN A 28 12.54 11.73 3.49
N LEU A 29 11.23 11.95 3.57
CA LEU A 29 10.52 12.91 2.73
C LEU A 29 10.62 14.31 3.33
N THR A 30 11.49 15.14 2.74
CA THR A 30 11.55 16.57 3.06
C THR A 30 10.66 17.36 2.09
N PRO A 31 10.19 18.56 2.48
CA PRO A 31 9.31 19.39 1.64
C PRO A 31 9.83 19.62 0.22
N ASP A 32 11.15 19.81 0.07
CA ASP A 32 11.80 20.06 -1.21
C ASP A 32 11.71 18.89 -2.19
N TYR A 33 11.58 17.66 -1.69
CA TYR A 33 11.51 16.45 -2.51
C TYR A 33 10.10 15.90 -2.71
N LEU A 34 9.08 16.40 -1.99
CA LEU A 34 7.72 15.84 -2.02
C LEU A 34 7.14 15.77 -3.44
N GLN A 35 7.17 16.89 -4.18
CA GLN A 35 6.65 16.94 -5.55
C GLN A 35 7.39 16.00 -6.50
N GLN A 36 8.71 15.86 -6.33
CA GLN A 36 9.51 14.96 -7.16
C GLN A 36 9.22 13.49 -6.85
N LEU A 37 8.86 13.20 -5.59
CA LEU A 37 8.53 11.87 -5.10
C LEU A 37 7.03 11.55 -5.19
N LEU A 38 6.25 12.41 -5.85
CA LEU A 38 4.81 12.24 -6.10
C LEU A 38 3.97 12.19 -4.81
N PHE A 39 4.39 12.94 -3.78
CA PHE A 39 3.62 13.15 -2.56
C PHE A 39 2.99 14.54 -2.55
N ASP A 40 1.71 14.60 -2.21
CA ASP A 40 0.96 15.85 -2.09
C ASP A 40 1.18 16.54 -0.72
N ASP A 41 1.51 15.76 0.33
CA ASP A 41 1.71 16.24 1.70
C ASP A 41 2.77 15.41 2.45
N ILE A 42 3.23 15.91 3.60
CA ILE A 42 4.21 15.25 4.47
C ILE A 42 3.56 14.04 5.14
N PRO A 43 4.05 12.81 4.91
CA PRO A 43 3.49 11.62 5.52
C PRO A 43 3.83 11.50 7.00
N TYR A 44 2.86 11.05 7.80
CA TYR A 44 3.06 10.72 9.20
C TYR A 44 3.04 9.20 9.41
N LEU A 45 4.25 8.60 9.45
CA LEU A 45 4.46 7.15 9.42
C LEU A 45 3.58 6.35 10.42
N PRO A 46 3.45 6.72 11.71
CA PRO A 46 2.64 5.95 12.65
C PRO A 46 1.17 5.85 12.25
N ILE A 47 0.60 6.93 11.69
CA ILE A 47 -0.81 6.96 11.28
C ILE A 47 -1.00 6.21 9.96
N ILE A 48 -0.12 6.43 8.99
CA ILE A 48 -0.16 5.69 7.71
C ILE A 48 -0.07 4.18 7.94
N GLN A 49 0.79 3.74 8.86
CA GLN A 49 0.88 2.33 9.23
C GLN A 49 -0.42 1.82 9.85
N LYS A 50 -1.03 2.60 10.76
CA LYS A 50 -2.32 2.24 11.37
C LYS A 50 -3.44 2.12 10.34
N GLU A 51 -3.51 3.04 9.38
CA GLU A 51 -4.48 3.02 8.29
C GLU A 51 -4.25 1.83 7.35
N HIS A 52 -2.99 1.58 6.96
CA HIS A 52 -2.63 0.42 6.17
C HIS A 52 -2.98 -0.90 6.88
N ASP A 53 -2.70 -1.01 8.17
CA ASP A 53 -2.99 -2.21 8.96
C ASP A 53 -4.50 -2.45 9.09
N TYR A 54 -5.29 -1.38 9.22
CA TYR A 54 -6.75 -1.46 9.14
C TYR A 54 -7.21 -1.96 7.76
N PHE A 55 -6.69 -1.39 6.67
CA PHE A 55 -7.03 -1.83 5.31
C PHE A 55 -6.68 -3.30 5.06
N ALA A 56 -5.49 -3.74 5.46
CA ALA A 56 -5.07 -5.13 5.35
C ALA A 56 -5.96 -6.07 6.16
N GLN A 57 -6.48 -5.62 7.32
CA GLN A 57 -7.41 -6.39 8.13
C GLN A 57 -8.79 -6.52 7.47
N THR A 58 -9.28 -5.47 6.79
CA THR A 58 -10.55 -5.52 6.05
C THR A 58 -10.53 -6.56 4.93
N LEU A 59 -9.37 -6.82 4.33
CA LEU A 59 -9.18 -7.80 3.25
C LEU A 59 -9.08 -9.26 3.73
N ARG A 60 -9.04 -9.52 5.04
CA ARG A 60 -8.91 -10.88 5.61
C ARG A 60 -10.25 -11.57 5.90
N ASN A 61 -11.37 -10.91 5.66
CA ASN A 61 -12.71 -11.40 5.99
C ASN A 61 -13.38 -12.08 4.81
#